data_AF-M2ASK5-F1
#
_entry.id   AF-M2ASK5-F1
#
_cell.length_a   1.000
_cell.length_b   1.000
_cell.length_c   1.000
_cell.angle_alpha   90.00
_cell.angle_beta   90.00
_cell.angle_gamma   90.00
#
_symmetry.space_group_name_H-M   'P 1'
#
loop_
_entity.id
_entity.type
_entity.pdbx_description
1 polymer ?
#
loop_
_entity_poly.entity_id
_entity_poly.type
_entity_poly.pdbx_seq_one_letter_code
_entity_poly.pdbx_strand_id
1 'polypeptide(L)'
;MKQKRLVSMIGALVLIISAVVLITGCPQSSGKVGGNSSTLKVVFDESKIECEKDGIAIKSGIEVADGDLLIFDAKGVPDGKIAEWTVGTTVKKASPLFYHVKKADADTSGVIKVSYEIKDAAKFKIIFDGTKIEARKSGVEIISGAEINEEDRIYFRIKNPTPNKVAVWNINNKPASFDSNIASLSYRIKAKDADNEGKINITYIERDMIELIIQFDSSKVKCTKKTDGTEVLSNSKHLEGTTLEFETVNGKAVEWQIGRVSYIGKNIGIDTTLHKFYADKNGVVVVKYKE
;
A
#
# COMPACT_ATOMS: atom_id res chain seq x y z
N MET A 1 -7.27 42.51 -32.73
CA MET A 1 -8.00 41.23 -32.85
C MET A 1 -7.73 40.40 -31.61
N LYS A 2 -8.79 39.87 -30.98
CA LYS A 2 -8.75 39.11 -29.72
C LYS A 2 -8.26 37.68 -29.99
N GLN A 3 -7.37 37.15 -29.16
CA GLN A 3 -7.13 35.70 -29.10
C GLN A 3 -7.46 35.20 -27.69
N LYS A 4 -8.48 34.33 -27.64
CA LYS A 4 -9.08 33.78 -26.43
C LYS A 4 -8.22 32.65 -25.86
N ARG A 5 -8.13 32.60 -24.53
CA ARG A 5 -7.63 31.45 -23.76
C ARG A 5 -8.64 30.30 -23.84
N LEU A 6 -8.16 29.07 -23.96
CA LEU A 6 -8.94 27.85 -23.75
C LEU A 6 -8.26 27.05 -22.64
N VAL A 7 -8.95 26.96 -21.51
CA VAL A 7 -8.69 26.03 -20.40
C VAL A 7 -9.51 24.78 -20.71
N SER A 8 -8.90 23.60 -20.71
CA SER A 8 -9.61 22.33 -20.89
C SER A 8 -9.85 21.69 -19.54
N MET A 9 -11.10 21.73 -19.10
CA MET A 9 -11.68 20.84 -18.09
C MET A 9 -12.26 19.62 -18.82
N ILE A 10 -11.89 18.42 -18.40
CA ILE A 10 -12.66 17.21 -18.71
C ILE A 10 -12.87 16.47 -17.39
N GLY A 11 -14.01 16.76 -16.76
CA GLY A 11 -14.64 15.86 -15.80
C GLY A 11 -15.51 14.89 -16.57
N ALA A 12 -15.24 13.60 -16.44
CA ALA A 12 -16.09 12.55 -17.01
C ALA A 12 -17.14 12.15 -15.96
N LEU A 13 -18.36 12.62 -16.19
CA LEU A 13 -19.59 12.17 -15.57
C LEU A 13 -19.96 10.82 -16.21
N VAL A 14 -20.08 9.73 -15.43
CA VAL A 14 -20.62 8.47 -15.93
C VAL A 14 -22.01 8.26 -15.32
N LEU A 15 -23.01 8.46 -16.17
CA LEU A 15 -24.41 8.08 -15.95
C LEU A 15 -24.52 6.55 -16.06
N ILE A 16 -24.99 5.89 -15.01
CA ILE A 16 -25.41 4.49 -15.09
C ILE A 16 -26.94 4.46 -15.07
N ILE A 17 -27.50 4.10 -16.23
CA ILE A 17 -28.91 3.80 -16.43
C ILE A 17 -29.18 2.45 -15.76
N SER A 18 -30.02 2.48 -14.74
CA SER A 18 -30.51 1.30 -14.02
C SER A 18 -31.56 0.56 -14.88
N ALA A 19 -31.14 -0.56 -15.49
CA ALA A 19 -32.07 -1.57 -15.97
C ALA A 19 -32.21 -2.65 -14.88
N VAL A 20 -33.35 -2.63 -14.20
CA VAL A 20 -33.77 -3.69 -13.28
C VAL A 20 -34.11 -4.93 -14.11
N VAL A 21 -33.33 -6.01 -13.96
CA VAL A 21 -33.73 -7.34 -14.39
C VAL A 21 -33.82 -8.21 -13.15
N LEU A 22 -35.06 -8.42 -12.69
CA LEU A 22 -35.40 -9.44 -11.71
C LEU A 22 -35.33 -10.80 -12.42
N ILE A 23 -34.37 -11.65 -12.04
CA ILE A 23 -34.42 -13.08 -12.36
C ILE A 23 -34.56 -13.82 -11.04
N THR A 24 -35.71 -14.47 -10.90
CA THR A 24 -36.07 -15.37 -9.81
C THR A 24 -35.77 -16.81 -10.21
N GLY A 25 -35.38 -17.65 -9.23
CA GLY A 25 -35.30 -19.12 -9.30
C GLY A 25 -33.89 -19.66 -9.53
N CYS A 26 -33.40 -20.73 -8.88
CA CYS A 26 -33.85 -21.64 -7.82
C CYS A 26 -32.58 -22.38 -7.30
N PRO A 27 -32.64 -23.11 -6.17
CA PRO A 27 -31.46 -23.48 -5.38
C PRO A 27 -30.75 -24.73 -5.92
N GLN A 28 -29.43 -24.68 -6.04
CA GLN A 28 -28.61 -25.90 -6.18
C GLN A 28 -28.01 -26.28 -4.82
N SER A 29 -28.57 -27.36 -4.26
CA SER A 29 -27.93 -28.12 -3.19
C SER A 29 -26.88 -29.04 -3.80
N SER A 30 -25.63 -28.98 -3.31
CA SER A 30 -24.67 -30.08 -3.41
C SER A 30 -23.48 -29.84 -2.49
N GLY A 31 -23.26 -30.77 -1.55
CA GLY A 31 -21.96 -31.02 -0.93
C GLY A 31 -21.68 -30.33 0.40
N LYS A 32 -22.20 -30.88 1.50
CA LYS A 32 -21.65 -30.64 2.84
C LYS A 32 -20.25 -31.27 2.92
N VAL A 33 -19.22 -30.43 2.93
CA VAL A 33 -17.96 -30.69 3.65
C VAL A 33 -17.97 -29.70 4.80
N GLY A 34 -18.17 -30.21 6.03
CA GLY A 34 -18.29 -29.42 7.23
C GLY A 34 -16.97 -28.78 7.64
N GLY A 35 -16.72 -27.57 7.16
CA GLY A 35 -16.04 -26.54 7.92
C GLY A 35 -17.08 -25.49 8.27
N ASN A 36 -17.38 -25.28 9.56
CA ASN A 36 -18.23 -24.16 9.97
C ASN A 36 -17.50 -22.86 9.60
N SER A 37 -17.77 -22.33 8.41
CA SER A 37 -17.47 -20.92 8.11
C SER A 37 -18.47 -20.10 8.93
N SER A 38 -18.13 -19.86 10.20
CA SER A 38 -18.90 -18.94 11.02
C SER A 38 -18.70 -17.56 10.42
N THR A 39 -19.74 -17.03 9.78
CA THR A 39 -19.78 -15.63 9.40
C THR A 39 -19.82 -14.77 10.66
N LEU A 40 -19.11 -13.65 10.61
CA LEU A 40 -18.97 -12.71 11.71
C LEU A 40 -19.58 -11.40 11.26
N LYS A 41 -20.35 -10.77 12.14
CA LYS A 41 -21.00 -9.49 11.84
C LYS A 41 -20.11 -8.34 12.27
N VAL A 42 -19.72 -7.47 11.35
CA VAL A 42 -18.87 -6.30 11.65
C VAL A 42 -19.72 -5.04 11.73
N VAL A 43 -19.67 -4.33 12.85
CA VAL A 43 -20.45 -3.11 13.08
C VAL A 43 -19.56 -1.93 13.43
N PHE A 44 -19.88 -0.77 12.86
CA PHE A 44 -19.19 0.50 13.04
C PHE A 44 -20.15 1.69 12.82
N ASP A 45 -19.72 2.89 13.19
CA ASP A 45 -20.47 4.14 12.97
C ASP A 45 -20.17 4.68 11.56
N GLU A 46 -21.08 4.47 10.61
CA GLU A 46 -20.91 4.90 9.20
C GLU A 46 -20.77 6.41 9.01
N SER A 47 -21.22 7.21 9.99
CA SER A 47 -21.05 8.66 9.94
C SER A 47 -19.59 9.08 10.17
N LYS A 48 -18.81 8.21 10.82
CA LYS A 48 -17.41 8.46 11.21
C LYS A 48 -16.40 7.55 10.51
N ILE A 49 -16.83 6.37 10.06
CA ILE A 49 -15.95 5.32 9.53
C ILE A 49 -16.38 4.96 8.12
N GLU A 50 -15.40 4.91 7.23
CA GLU A 50 -15.48 4.21 5.94
C GLU A 50 -14.84 2.83 6.10
N CYS A 51 -15.46 1.83 5.47
CA CYS A 51 -14.92 0.47 5.43
C CYS A 51 -15.01 -0.03 4.01
N GLU A 52 -13.95 -0.68 3.53
CA GLU A 52 -13.93 -1.36 2.25
C GLU A 52 -13.49 -2.82 2.40
N LYS A 53 -13.98 -3.65 1.47
CA LYS A 53 -13.51 -5.01 1.21
C LYS A 53 -13.29 -5.13 -0.28
N ASP A 54 -12.11 -5.60 -0.69
CA ASP A 54 -11.74 -5.78 -2.10
C ASP A 54 -11.92 -4.51 -2.96
N GLY A 55 -11.68 -3.33 -2.36
CA GLY A 55 -11.86 -2.02 -3.00
C GLY A 55 -13.32 -1.56 -3.15
N ILE A 56 -14.26 -2.28 -2.54
CA ILE A 56 -15.69 -1.94 -2.55
C ILE A 56 -16.08 -1.47 -1.14
N ALA A 57 -16.68 -0.28 -1.06
CA ALA A 57 -17.21 0.24 0.18
C ALA A 57 -18.35 -0.65 0.71
N ILE A 58 -18.27 -1.04 1.98
CA ILE A 58 -19.25 -1.89 2.65
C ILE A 58 -19.93 -1.14 3.81
N LYS A 59 -21.12 -1.63 4.19
CA LYS A 59 -21.97 -1.04 5.21
C LYS A 59 -21.81 -1.72 6.56
N SER A 60 -22.14 -1.00 7.62
CA SER A 60 -22.13 -1.52 8.97
C SER A 60 -23.17 -2.62 9.13
N GLY A 61 -22.81 -3.67 9.87
CA GLY A 61 -23.63 -4.86 10.04
C GLY A 61 -23.46 -5.92 8.95
N ILE A 62 -22.47 -5.77 8.08
CA ILE A 62 -22.09 -6.78 7.08
C ILE A 62 -21.63 -8.08 7.74
N GLU A 63 -21.95 -9.20 7.12
CA GLU A 63 -21.41 -10.51 7.46
C GLU A 63 -20.18 -10.83 6.61
N VAL A 64 -19.09 -11.23 7.26
CA VAL A 64 -17.79 -11.51 6.64
C VAL A 64 -17.23 -12.82 7.19
N ALA A 65 -16.35 -13.46 6.42
CA ALA A 65 -15.70 -14.68 6.86
C ALA A 65 -14.52 -14.38 7.80
N ASP A 66 -14.18 -15.35 8.66
CA ASP A 66 -12.92 -15.31 9.40
C ASP A 66 -11.73 -15.26 8.42
N GLY A 67 -10.80 -14.34 8.66
CA GLY A 67 -9.66 -14.07 7.79
C GLY A 67 -9.89 -13.06 6.66
N ASP A 68 -11.13 -12.62 6.41
CA ASP A 68 -11.39 -11.56 5.42
C ASP A 68 -10.59 -10.28 5.76
N LEU A 69 -10.01 -9.62 4.76
CA LEU A 69 -9.33 -8.34 4.94
C LEU A 69 -10.33 -7.20 4.77
N LEU A 70 -10.46 -6.39 5.82
CA LEU A 70 -11.20 -5.14 5.82
C LEU A 70 -10.24 -3.97 6.00
N ILE A 71 -10.49 -2.88 5.28
CA ILE A 71 -9.72 -1.64 5.39
C ILE A 71 -10.66 -0.59 5.95
N PHE A 72 -10.30 0.00 7.09
CA PHE A 72 -11.07 1.04 7.75
C PHE A 72 -10.34 2.39 7.70
N ASP A 73 -11.10 3.41 7.34
CA ASP A 73 -10.67 4.80 7.27
C ASP A 73 -11.54 5.66 8.19
N ALA A 74 -10.89 6.50 8.98
CA ALA A 74 -11.56 7.46 9.86
C ALA A 74 -11.85 8.74 9.08
N LYS A 75 -13.10 9.19 9.12
CA LYS A 75 -13.53 10.42 8.45
C LYS A 75 -13.09 11.65 9.24
N GLY A 76 -12.59 12.65 8.53
CA GLY A 76 -12.35 13.98 9.08
C GLY A 76 -11.32 14.06 10.19
N VAL A 77 -10.28 13.20 10.17
CA VAL A 77 -9.16 13.29 11.12
C VAL A 77 -8.39 14.59 10.87
N PRO A 78 -8.30 15.51 11.85
CA PRO A 78 -7.55 16.76 11.68
C PRO A 78 -6.04 16.51 11.56
N ASP A 79 -5.30 17.41 10.90
CA ASP A 79 -3.83 17.38 10.90
C ASP A 79 -3.30 17.47 12.33
N GLY A 80 -2.23 16.72 12.62
CA GLY A 80 -1.69 16.58 13.98
C GLY A 80 -2.48 15.65 14.90
N LYS A 81 -3.52 14.97 14.39
CA LYS A 81 -4.26 13.94 15.13
C LYS A 81 -4.12 12.56 14.45
N ILE A 82 -4.35 11.51 15.23
CA ILE A 82 -4.43 10.13 14.75
C ILE A 82 -5.72 9.47 15.23
N ALA A 83 -6.24 8.53 14.44
CA ALA A 83 -7.28 7.62 14.86
C ALA A 83 -6.65 6.42 15.59
N GLU A 84 -6.96 6.26 16.87
CA GLU A 84 -6.65 5.06 17.63
C GLU A 84 -7.86 4.12 17.57
N TRP A 85 -7.72 3.02 16.85
CA TRP A 85 -8.82 2.09 16.59
C TRP A 85 -8.98 1.10 17.73
N THR A 86 -10.22 0.67 17.94
CA THR A 86 -10.57 -0.46 18.79
C THR A 86 -11.35 -1.45 17.94
N VAL A 87 -10.90 -2.71 17.93
CA VAL A 87 -11.57 -3.83 17.26
C VAL A 87 -11.88 -4.88 18.32
N GLY A 88 -13.18 -5.11 18.56
CA GLY A 88 -13.63 -5.90 19.71
C GLY A 88 -13.16 -5.24 21.01
N THR A 89 -12.25 -5.91 21.72
CA THR A 89 -11.60 -5.40 22.94
C THR A 89 -10.15 -4.95 22.74
N THR A 90 -9.61 -5.08 21.52
CA THR A 90 -8.20 -4.82 21.24
C THR A 90 -8.00 -3.43 20.65
N VAL A 91 -7.09 -2.66 21.24
CA VAL A 91 -6.66 -1.35 20.73
C VAL A 91 -5.57 -1.52 19.66
N LYS A 92 -5.68 -0.77 18.57
CA LYS A 92 -4.76 -0.75 17.42
C LYS A 92 -4.43 0.69 17.00
N LYS A 93 -3.13 0.98 16.85
CA LYS A 93 -2.63 2.25 16.31
C LYS A 93 -2.21 2.05 14.86
N ALA A 94 -3.09 2.36 13.92
CA ALA A 94 -2.83 2.29 12.48
C ALA A 94 -3.80 3.19 11.72
N SER A 95 -3.37 3.90 10.68
CA SER A 95 -4.28 4.69 9.82
C SER A 95 -3.84 4.70 8.35
N PRO A 96 -4.59 4.09 7.41
CA PRO A 96 -5.79 3.27 7.63
C PRO A 96 -5.52 2.01 8.45
N LEU A 97 -6.58 1.43 9.00
CA LEU A 97 -6.52 0.15 9.70
C LEU A 97 -6.76 -1.00 8.72
N PHE A 98 -5.73 -1.80 8.47
CA PHE A 98 -5.83 -3.08 7.78
C PHE A 98 -6.14 -4.19 8.78
N TYR A 99 -7.36 -4.72 8.76
CA TYR A 99 -7.84 -5.70 9.72
C TYR A 99 -8.21 -7.01 9.03
N HIS A 100 -7.49 -8.08 9.38
CA HIS A 100 -7.97 -9.43 9.07
C HIS A 100 -8.96 -9.82 10.15
N VAL A 101 -10.19 -10.13 9.75
CA VAL A 101 -11.27 -10.56 10.62
C VAL A 101 -10.81 -11.75 11.44
N LYS A 102 -11.01 -11.70 12.75
CA LYS A 102 -10.72 -12.79 13.67
C LYS A 102 -11.92 -13.09 14.53
N LYS A 103 -12.31 -14.35 14.55
CA LYS A 103 -13.35 -14.85 15.47
C LYS A 103 -13.08 -14.50 16.94
N ALA A 104 -11.81 -14.41 17.33
CA ALA A 104 -11.42 -14.05 18.70
C ALA A 104 -11.75 -12.59 19.08
N ASP A 105 -11.96 -11.70 18.11
CA ASP A 105 -12.34 -10.31 18.37
C ASP A 105 -13.87 -10.13 18.43
N ALA A 106 -14.64 -11.19 18.16
CA ALA A 106 -16.10 -11.16 18.21
C ALA A 106 -16.62 -11.40 19.63
N ASP A 107 -17.75 -10.78 19.95
CA ASP A 107 -18.48 -11.09 21.18
C ASP A 107 -19.18 -12.46 21.12
N THR A 108 -19.88 -12.81 22.20
CA THR A 108 -20.61 -14.09 22.30
C THR A 108 -21.74 -14.23 21.28
N SER A 109 -22.15 -13.15 20.61
CA SER A 109 -23.16 -13.14 19.54
C SER A 109 -22.52 -13.15 18.14
N GLY A 110 -21.19 -13.26 18.03
CA GLY A 110 -20.48 -13.25 16.75
C GLY A 110 -20.33 -11.85 16.14
N VAL A 111 -20.48 -10.79 16.95
CA VAL A 111 -20.37 -9.40 16.49
C VAL A 111 -19.00 -8.83 16.83
N ILE A 112 -18.32 -8.27 15.83
CA ILE A 112 -17.09 -7.50 15.99
C ILE A 112 -17.45 -6.02 15.90
N LYS A 113 -17.23 -5.29 17.00
CA LYS A 113 -17.44 -3.85 17.05
C LYS A 113 -16.13 -3.14 16.68
N VAL A 114 -16.20 -2.21 15.72
CA VAL A 114 -15.07 -1.37 15.31
C VAL A 114 -15.40 0.08 15.61
N SER A 115 -14.50 0.74 16.33
CA SER A 115 -14.59 2.16 16.67
C SER A 115 -13.20 2.79 16.66
N TYR A 116 -13.13 4.12 16.77
CA TYR A 116 -11.88 4.82 17.00
C TYR A 116 -12.08 6.02 17.93
N GLU A 117 -10.99 6.46 18.52
CA GLU A 117 -10.86 7.76 19.19
C GLU A 117 -9.85 8.63 18.46
N ILE A 118 -10.07 9.94 18.43
CA ILE A 118 -9.11 10.90 17.89
C ILE A 118 -8.18 11.33 19.03
N LYS A 119 -6.87 11.12 18.84
CA LYS A 119 -5.83 11.49 19.80
C LYS A 119 -4.82 12.43 19.16
N ASP A 120 -4.13 13.21 19.99
CA ASP A 120 -2.95 13.95 19.55
C ASP A 120 -1.89 12.99 19.03
N ALA A 121 -1.38 13.28 17.83
CA ALA A 121 -0.23 12.57 17.30
C ALA A 121 1.01 12.97 18.11
N ALA A 122 1.84 12.00 18.48
CA ALA A 122 3.15 12.31 19.02
C ALA A 122 3.98 13.07 17.97
N LYS A 123 4.87 13.97 18.40
CA LYS A 123 5.73 14.76 17.51
C LYS A 123 7.18 14.32 17.61
N PHE A 124 7.85 14.28 16.47
CA PHE A 124 9.25 13.89 16.36
C PHE A 124 10.02 14.88 15.50
N LYS A 125 11.30 15.08 15.81
CA LYS A 125 12.19 15.89 14.98
C LYS A 125 12.85 15.01 13.93
N ILE A 126 12.67 15.35 12.66
CA ILE A 126 13.29 14.62 11.55
C ILE A 126 14.63 15.27 11.21
N ILE A 127 15.71 14.50 11.32
CA ILE A 127 17.07 14.98 11.12
C ILE A 127 17.67 14.33 9.88
N PHE A 128 18.23 15.13 8.98
CA PHE A 128 18.94 14.69 7.78
C PHE A 128 19.95 15.73 7.30
N ASP A 129 20.84 15.34 6.39
CA ASP A 129 21.73 16.26 5.69
C ASP A 129 20.98 16.95 4.55
N GLY A 130 20.49 18.17 4.79
CA GLY A 130 19.72 18.95 3.81
C GLY A 130 20.51 19.38 2.57
N THR A 131 21.84 19.22 2.55
CA THR A 131 22.65 19.45 1.35
C THR A 131 22.59 18.26 0.38
N LYS A 132 22.36 17.06 0.91
CA LYS A 132 22.30 15.80 0.15
C LYS A 132 20.89 15.28 -0.07
N ILE A 133 19.99 15.54 0.88
CA ILE A 133 18.64 14.98 0.93
C ILE A 133 17.62 16.11 0.82
N GLU A 134 16.64 15.90 -0.05
CA GLU A 134 15.40 16.64 -0.12
C GLU A 134 14.32 15.86 0.63
N ALA A 135 13.50 16.53 1.44
CA ALA A 135 12.41 15.91 2.18
C ALA A 135 11.10 16.66 1.91
N ARG A 136 10.01 15.92 1.63
CA ARG A 136 8.68 16.50 1.40
C ARG A 136 7.60 15.81 2.24
N LYS A 137 6.74 16.59 2.86
CA LYS A 137 5.45 16.15 3.44
C LYS A 137 4.34 16.61 2.50
N SER A 138 3.56 15.67 1.95
CA SER A 138 2.44 15.99 1.05
C SER A 138 2.81 16.95 -0.09
N GLY A 139 4.00 16.78 -0.68
CA GLY A 139 4.52 17.62 -1.76
C GLY A 139 5.20 18.92 -1.32
N VAL A 140 5.06 19.32 -0.06
CA VAL A 140 5.69 20.52 0.50
C VAL A 140 7.05 20.17 1.09
N GLU A 141 8.09 20.93 0.72
CA GLU A 141 9.45 20.73 1.25
C GLU A 141 9.51 21.03 2.76
N ILE A 142 10.25 20.19 3.49
CA ILE A 142 10.55 20.38 4.91
C ILE A 142 12.06 20.45 5.11
N ILE A 143 12.48 21.16 6.15
CA ILE A 143 13.90 21.28 6.51
C ILE A 143 14.30 20.27 7.58
N SER A 144 15.60 20.00 7.68
CA SER A 144 16.16 19.20 8.78
C SER A 144 15.87 19.89 10.11
N GLY A 145 15.44 19.11 11.11
CA GLY A 145 14.99 19.60 12.41
C GLY A 145 13.50 19.91 12.48
N ALA A 146 12.74 19.81 11.39
CA ALA A 146 11.30 20.02 11.40
C ALA A 146 10.59 19.02 12.34
N GLU A 147 9.58 19.52 13.06
CA GLU A 147 8.68 18.69 13.87
C GLU A 147 7.58 18.09 12.97
N ILE A 148 7.46 16.78 13.01
CA ILE A 148 6.55 15.99 12.19
C ILE A 148 5.73 15.08 13.11
N ASN A 149 4.47 14.86 12.77
CA ASN A 149 3.57 14.05 13.57
C ASN A 149 3.81 12.55 13.32
N GLU A 150 3.52 11.72 14.32
CA GLU A 150 3.41 10.27 14.14
C GLU A 150 2.43 9.95 13.00
N GLU A 151 2.71 8.88 12.26
CA GLU A 151 1.95 8.44 11.08
C GLU A 151 2.03 9.36 9.85
N ASP A 152 2.60 10.57 9.95
CA ASP A 152 2.90 11.38 8.77
C ASP A 152 3.81 10.60 7.82
N ARG A 153 3.53 10.72 6.52
CA ARG A 153 4.35 10.13 5.47
C ARG A 153 5.26 11.19 4.86
N ILE A 154 6.56 10.96 4.99
CA ILE A 154 7.60 11.83 4.46
C ILE A 154 8.31 11.12 3.30
N TYR A 155 8.46 11.85 2.20
CA TYR A 155 9.21 11.40 1.04
C TYR A 155 10.60 12.03 1.07
N PHE A 156 11.63 11.20 1.18
CA PHE A 156 13.03 11.61 1.10
C PHE A 156 13.60 11.24 -0.26
N ARG A 157 14.40 12.12 -0.85
CA ARG A 157 15.07 11.89 -2.14
C ARG A 157 16.49 12.43 -2.08
N ILE A 158 17.44 11.69 -2.65
CA ILE A 158 18.79 12.21 -2.85
C ILE A 158 18.76 13.30 -3.92
N LYS A 159 19.34 14.48 -3.64
CA LYS A 159 19.34 15.64 -4.55
C LYS A 159 20.14 15.35 -5.82
N ASN A 160 21.32 14.75 -5.68
CA ASN A 160 22.21 14.39 -6.79
C ASN A 160 22.56 12.90 -6.69
N PRO A 161 21.67 11.99 -7.13
CA PRO A 161 21.96 10.55 -7.09
C PRO A 161 23.15 10.23 -7.98
N THR A 162 24.09 9.44 -7.46
CA THR A 162 25.23 8.98 -8.26
C THR A 162 24.74 7.98 -9.32
N PRO A 163 25.12 8.13 -10.61
CA PRO A 163 24.74 7.18 -11.64
C PRO A 163 25.15 5.75 -11.28
N ASN A 164 24.30 4.77 -11.62
CA ASN A 164 24.52 3.34 -11.37
C ASN A 164 24.68 2.95 -9.89
N LYS A 165 24.28 3.83 -8.96
CA LYS A 165 24.24 3.54 -7.53
C LYS A 165 22.81 3.42 -7.03
N VAL A 166 22.68 2.70 -5.92
CA VAL A 166 21.45 2.56 -5.15
C VAL A 166 21.70 3.07 -3.74
N ALA A 167 20.79 3.92 -3.28
CA ALA A 167 20.71 4.35 -1.90
C ALA A 167 20.30 3.18 -1.01
N VAL A 168 20.99 3.02 0.12
CA VAL A 168 20.56 2.16 1.21
C VAL A 168 20.26 3.06 2.37
N TRP A 169 18.95 3.32 2.57
CA TRP A 169 18.50 4.23 3.61
C TRP A 169 18.56 3.59 5.00
N ASN A 170 18.95 4.40 5.98
CA ASN A 170 18.96 4.04 7.39
C ASN A 170 18.11 5.02 8.20
N ILE A 171 17.36 4.47 9.15
CA ILE A 171 16.57 5.20 10.14
C ILE A 171 17.21 4.94 11.50
N ASN A 172 17.76 5.97 12.14
CA ASN A 172 18.52 5.88 13.39
C ASN A 172 19.55 4.72 13.37
N ASN A 173 20.40 4.72 12.33
CA ASN A 173 21.47 3.74 12.08
C ASN A 173 21.02 2.29 11.84
N LYS A 174 19.72 2.05 11.62
CA LYS A 174 19.19 0.74 11.24
C LYS A 174 18.69 0.78 9.80
N PRO A 175 18.90 -0.27 8.99
CA PRO A 175 18.36 -0.32 7.64
C PRO A 175 16.85 -0.10 7.61
N ALA A 176 16.38 0.73 6.68
CA ALA A 176 14.95 0.94 6.49
C ALA A 176 14.25 -0.38 6.12
N SER A 177 13.09 -0.64 6.73
CA SER A 177 12.36 -1.90 6.54
C SER A 177 11.74 -2.05 5.15
N PHE A 178 11.52 -0.93 4.46
CA PHE A 178 10.96 -0.88 3.12
C PHE A 178 11.62 0.27 2.37
N ASP A 179 12.31 -0.08 1.30
CA ASP A 179 12.99 0.83 0.41
C ASP A 179 12.86 0.23 -0.98
N SER A 180 11.96 0.78 -1.79
CA SER A 180 11.56 0.21 -3.08
C SER A 180 12.02 1.06 -4.26
N ASN A 181 12.81 2.10 -4.01
CA ASN A 181 13.30 3.02 -5.03
C ASN A 181 14.81 3.20 -4.87
N ILE A 182 15.51 3.30 -6.00
CA ILE A 182 16.97 3.37 -6.01
C ILE A 182 17.55 4.64 -5.37
N ALA A 183 16.78 5.72 -5.23
CA ALA A 183 17.28 7.01 -4.75
C ALA A 183 16.32 7.76 -3.83
N SER A 184 15.25 7.10 -3.37
CA SER A 184 14.24 7.72 -2.51
C SER A 184 13.64 6.75 -1.51
N LEU A 185 13.17 7.31 -0.39
CA LEU A 185 12.52 6.58 0.69
C LEU A 185 11.18 7.24 0.97
N SER A 186 10.11 6.44 0.97
CA SER A 186 8.83 6.84 1.54
C SER A 186 8.72 6.24 2.95
N TYR A 187 8.83 7.10 3.96
CA TYR A 187 8.84 6.68 5.35
C TYR A 187 7.64 7.24 6.09
N ARG A 188 7.00 6.38 6.88
CA ARG A 188 5.93 6.74 7.81
C ARG A 188 6.55 6.89 9.19
N ILE A 189 6.34 8.04 9.85
CA ILE A 189 6.90 8.32 11.17
C ILE A 189 6.34 7.35 12.20
N LYS A 190 7.22 6.70 12.97
CA LYS A 190 6.84 5.76 14.04
C LYS A 190 7.57 6.13 15.32
N ALA A 191 6.83 6.14 16.44
CA ALA A 191 7.41 6.44 17.75
C ALA A 191 8.59 5.52 18.12
N LYS A 192 8.48 4.23 17.79
CA LYS A 192 9.52 3.22 18.08
C LYS A 192 10.87 3.48 17.40
N ASP A 193 10.87 4.29 16.35
CA ASP A 193 12.07 4.55 15.55
C ASP A 193 12.79 5.82 16.04
N ALA A 194 12.20 6.59 16.95
CA ALA A 194 12.83 7.76 17.56
C ALA A 194 13.83 7.39 18.68
N ASP A 195 14.83 8.24 18.87
CA ASP A 195 15.74 8.14 20.03
C ASP A 195 15.09 8.71 21.30
N ASN A 196 15.84 8.68 22.41
CA ASN A 196 15.37 9.17 23.71
C ASN A 196 15.10 10.69 23.74
N GLU A 197 15.57 11.43 22.73
CA GLU A 197 15.32 12.88 22.57
C GLU A 197 14.19 13.17 21.58
N GLY A 198 13.49 12.14 21.09
CA GLY A 198 12.42 12.28 20.11
C GLY A 198 12.91 12.61 18.70
N LYS A 199 14.17 12.30 18.36
CA LYS A 199 14.73 12.53 17.03
C LYS A 199 14.74 11.24 16.20
N ILE A 200 14.46 11.40 14.91
CA ILE A 200 14.57 10.36 13.91
C ILE A 200 15.59 10.82 12.86
N ASN A 201 16.77 10.20 12.87
CA ASN A 201 17.83 10.49 11.92
C ASN A 201 17.65 9.65 10.65
N ILE A 202 17.64 10.32 9.50
CA ILE A 202 17.54 9.73 8.18
C ILE A 202 18.88 9.92 7.46
N THR A 203 19.53 8.80 7.14
CA THR A 203 20.79 8.78 6.40
C THR A 203 20.70 7.77 5.27
N TYR A 204 21.69 7.80 4.38
CA TYR A 204 21.86 6.76 3.38
C TYR A 204 23.34 6.51 3.15
N ILE A 205 23.65 5.31 2.66
CA ILE A 205 24.91 4.98 1.99
C ILE A 205 24.62 4.59 0.56
N GLU A 206 25.61 4.62 -0.32
CA GLU A 206 25.47 4.17 -1.70
C GLU A 206 26.17 2.83 -1.90
N ARG A 207 25.57 1.98 -2.73
CA ARG A 207 26.19 0.76 -3.25
C ARG A 207 26.00 0.67 -4.76
N ASP A 208 26.79 -0.17 -5.41
CA ASP A 208 26.56 -0.49 -6.82
C ASP A 208 25.22 -1.18 -7.01
N MET A 209 24.57 -0.87 -8.14
CA MET A 209 23.45 -1.65 -8.64
C MET A 209 23.87 -3.10 -8.86
N ILE A 210 22.93 -4.02 -8.65
CA ILE A 210 23.15 -5.45 -8.86
C ILE A 210 22.23 -5.97 -9.97
N GLU A 211 22.62 -7.07 -10.61
CA GLU A 211 21.72 -7.81 -11.47
C GLU A 211 20.71 -8.61 -10.63
N LEU A 212 19.45 -8.61 -11.06
CA LEU A 212 18.37 -9.38 -10.47
C LEU A 212 17.77 -10.30 -11.54
N ILE A 213 17.40 -11.51 -11.12
CA ILE A 213 16.75 -12.49 -12.00
C ILE A 213 15.25 -12.33 -11.85
N ILE A 214 14.54 -12.14 -12.96
CA ILE A 214 13.08 -12.00 -12.96
C ILE A 214 12.45 -13.32 -13.37
N GLN A 215 11.59 -13.87 -12.53
CA GLN A 215 10.95 -15.16 -12.78
C GLN A 215 9.43 -15.04 -12.72
N PHE A 216 8.75 -15.54 -13.73
CA PHE A 216 7.29 -15.64 -13.81
C PHE A 216 6.85 -16.78 -14.73
N ASP A 217 5.58 -17.15 -14.67
CA ASP A 217 4.95 -18.09 -15.60
C ASP A 217 4.57 -17.34 -16.89
N SER A 218 5.34 -17.55 -17.97
CA SER A 218 5.15 -16.85 -19.25
C SER A 218 3.85 -17.22 -19.97
N SER A 219 3.16 -18.29 -19.56
CA SER A 219 1.81 -18.59 -20.05
C SER A 219 0.73 -17.69 -19.44
N LYS A 220 1.05 -17.04 -18.31
CA LYS A 220 0.12 -16.26 -17.49
C LYS A 220 0.46 -14.77 -17.44
N VAL A 221 1.74 -14.43 -17.51
CA VAL A 221 2.27 -13.08 -17.34
C VAL A 221 3.11 -12.70 -18.55
N LYS A 222 2.83 -11.53 -19.11
CA LYS A 222 3.69 -10.82 -20.06
C LYS A 222 4.53 -9.81 -19.30
N CYS A 223 5.79 -9.61 -19.71
CA CYS A 223 6.66 -8.58 -19.13
C CYS A 223 7.37 -7.78 -20.22
N THR A 224 7.43 -6.47 -20.05
CA THR A 224 8.13 -5.53 -20.93
C THR A 224 8.94 -4.52 -20.12
N LYS A 225 9.98 -3.95 -20.73
CA LYS A 225 10.66 -2.77 -20.19
C LYS A 225 9.78 -1.55 -20.42
N LYS A 226 9.48 -0.80 -19.37
CA LYS A 226 8.66 0.42 -19.48
C LYS A 226 9.31 1.52 -20.32
N THR A 227 10.65 1.50 -20.43
CA THR A 227 11.43 2.52 -21.14
C THR A 227 11.25 2.49 -22.66
N ASP A 228 11.14 1.29 -23.24
CA ASP A 228 11.17 1.09 -24.69
C ASP A 228 10.20 0.01 -25.19
N GLY A 229 9.45 -0.63 -24.30
CA GLY A 229 8.50 -1.70 -24.62
C GLY A 229 9.16 -3.04 -24.94
N THR A 230 10.48 -3.18 -24.81
CA THR A 230 11.20 -4.43 -25.13
C THR A 230 10.69 -5.57 -24.26
N GLU A 231 10.41 -6.72 -24.89
CA GLU A 231 9.98 -7.92 -24.19
C GLU A 231 11.05 -8.43 -23.21
N VAL A 232 10.60 -8.83 -22.02
CA VAL A 232 11.45 -9.43 -20.99
C VAL A 232 11.07 -10.89 -20.82
N LEU A 233 12.03 -11.77 -21.04
CA LEU A 233 11.83 -13.22 -20.88
C LEU A 233 11.95 -13.63 -19.41
N SER A 234 11.17 -14.64 -19.00
CA SER A 234 11.32 -15.23 -17.66
C SER A 234 12.71 -15.88 -17.49
N ASN A 235 13.26 -15.78 -16.28
CA ASN A 235 14.62 -16.14 -15.88
C ASN A 235 15.75 -15.27 -16.49
N SER A 236 15.41 -14.15 -17.12
CA SER A 236 16.42 -13.20 -17.58
C SER A 236 16.92 -12.29 -16.45
N LYS A 237 18.14 -11.79 -16.63
CA LYS A 237 18.79 -10.86 -15.70
C LYS A 237 18.59 -9.43 -16.15
N HIS A 238 18.31 -8.55 -15.21
CA HIS A 238 18.19 -7.10 -15.43
C HIS A 238 18.84 -6.35 -14.29
N LEU A 239 19.42 -5.19 -14.61
CA LEU A 239 20.02 -4.33 -13.60
C LEU A 239 18.95 -3.72 -12.69
N GLU A 240 19.25 -3.61 -11.40
CA GLU A 240 18.48 -2.81 -10.46
C GLU A 240 18.22 -1.39 -10.99
N GLY A 241 17.04 -0.83 -10.72
CA GLY A 241 16.61 0.44 -11.32
C GLY A 241 15.92 0.29 -12.68
N THR A 242 15.97 -0.88 -13.33
CA THR A 242 15.17 -1.14 -14.53
C THR A 242 13.68 -1.14 -14.17
N THR A 243 12.86 -0.35 -14.85
CA THR A 243 11.40 -0.36 -14.67
C THR A 243 10.75 -1.35 -15.62
N LEU A 244 10.04 -2.31 -15.05
CA LEU A 244 9.33 -3.36 -15.74
C LEU A 244 7.83 -3.19 -15.59
N GLU A 245 7.11 -3.53 -16.64
CA GLU A 245 5.66 -3.61 -16.67
C GLU A 245 5.25 -5.08 -16.82
N PHE A 246 4.28 -5.51 -16.03
CA PHE A 246 3.74 -6.87 -16.03
C PHE A 246 2.24 -6.78 -16.33
N GLU A 247 1.75 -7.68 -17.19
CA GLU A 247 0.34 -7.77 -17.56
C GLU A 247 -0.12 -9.22 -17.58
N THR A 248 -1.40 -9.46 -17.30
CA THR A 248 -1.99 -10.79 -17.48
C THR A 248 -2.17 -11.09 -18.97
N VAL A 249 -1.79 -12.29 -19.39
CA VAL A 249 -1.95 -12.73 -20.80
C VAL A 249 -3.43 -12.80 -21.20
N ASN A 250 -4.31 -13.13 -20.25
CA ASN A 250 -5.76 -13.25 -20.48
C ASN A 250 -6.54 -11.94 -20.30
N GLY A 251 -5.88 -10.83 -19.95
CA GLY A 251 -6.52 -9.54 -19.73
C GLY A 251 -7.42 -9.45 -18.49
N LYS A 252 -7.37 -10.44 -17.58
CA LYS A 252 -8.12 -10.38 -16.31
C LYS A 252 -7.41 -9.51 -15.29
N ALA A 253 -8.20 -8.80 -14.49
CA ALA A 253 -7.70 -8.10 -13.32
C ALA A 253 -7.40 -9.09 -12.19
N VAL A 254 -6.20 -9.00 -11.61
CA VAL A 254 -5.67 -9.94 -10.62
C VAL A 254 -4.95 -9.21 -9.50
N GLU A 255 -4.80 -9.86 -8.35
CA GLU A 255 -3.95 -9.36 -7.27
C GLU A 255 -2.50 -9.74 -7.52
N TRP A 256 -1.64 -8.76 -7.73
CA TRP A 256 -0.24 -8.98 -8.07
C TRP A 256 0.62 -9.22 -6.83
N GLN A 257 1.60 -10.10 -6.96
CA GLN A 257 2.68 -10.29 -6.00
C GLN A 257 4.03 -10.22 -6.72
N ILE A 258 4.87 -9.28 -6.30
CA ILE A 258 6.24 -9.09 -6.81
C ILE A 258 7.20 -9.39 -5.67
N GLY A 259 7.90 -10.51 -5.78
CA GLY A 259 8.77 -11.01 -4.73
C GLY A 259 8.00 -11.21 -3.42
N ARG A 260 8.41 -10.46 -2.40
CA ARG A 260 7.81 -10.51 -1.06
C ARG A 260 6.61 -9.57 -0.87
N VAL A 261 6.32 -8.71 -1.86
CA VAL A 261 5.26 -7.69 -1.75
C VAL A 261 4.01 -8.18 -2.47
N SER A 262 2.88 -8.16 -1.77
CA SER A 262 1.56 -8.33 -2.38
C SER A 262 0.92 -6.95 -2.55
N TYR A 263 0.40 -6.69 -3.73
CA TYR A 263 -0.28 -5.45 -4.07
C TYR A 263 -1.78 -5.65 -3.87
N ILE A 264 -2.39 -4.70 -3.17
CA ILE A 264 -3.82 -4.74 -2.84
C ILE A 264 -4.61 -4.26 -4.05
N GLY A 265 -5.71 -4.94 -4.34
CA GLY A 265 -6.60 -4.62 -5.44
C GLY A 265 -6.29 -5.39 -6.73
N LYS A 266 -7.33 -5.60 -7.55
CA LYS A 266 -7.23 -6.34 -8.80
C LYS A 266 -6.95 -5.42 -9.98
N ASN A 267 -5.87 -5.66 -10.70
CA ASN A 267 -5.48 -4.89 -11.88
C ASN A 267 -5.01 -5.82 -13.01
N ILE A 268 -5.21 -5.41 -14.27
CA ILE A 268 -4.76 -6.19 -15.45
C ILE A 268 -3.23 -6.20 -15.53
N GLY A 269 -2.60 -5.10 -15.12
CA GLY A 269 -1.15 -4.98 -15.09
C GLY A 269 -0.65 -4.18 -13.90
N ILE A 270 0.67 -4.23 -13.72
CA ILE A 270 1.40 -3.52 -12.68
C ILE A 270 2.80 -3.18 -13.17
N ASP A 271 3.31 -2.01 -12.81
CA ASP A 271 4.70 -1.67 -13.04
C ASP A 271 5.50 -1.59 -11.73
N THR A 272 6.78 -1.93 -11.83
CA THR A 272 7.72 -1.82 -10.71
C THR A 272 9.11 -1.48 -11.20
N THR A 273 9.83 -0.68 -10.41
CA THR A 273 11.28 -0.52 -10.57
C THR A 273 11.97 -1.64 -9.81
N LEU A 274 12.82 -2.39 -10.50
CA LEU A 274 13.56 -3.48 -9.89
C LEU A 274 14.43 -2.97 -8.75
N HIS A 275 14.30 -3.62 -7.60
CA HIS A 275 15.03 -3.33 -6.38
C HIS A 275 15.33 -4.62 -5.63
N LYS A 276 16.51 -4.70 -5.02
CA LYS A 276 16.95 -5.87 -4.22
C LYS A 276 15.96 -6.23 -3.13
N PHE A 277 15.20 -5.26 -2.64
CA PHE A 277 14.13 -5.46 -1.66
C PHE A 277 13.11 -6.54 -2.07
N TYR A 278 12.77 -6.62 -3.36
CA TYR A 278 11.82 -7.62 -3.85
C TYR A 278 12.46 -9.01 -3.97
N ALA A 279 13.79 -9.08 -4.06
CA ALA A 279 14.49 -10.32 -4.35
C ALA A 279 14.60 -11.23 -3.12
N ASP A 280 14.71 -12.53 -3.37
CA ASP A 280 15.14 -13.48 -2.36
C ASP A 280 16.66 -13.39 -2.09
N LYS A 281 17.17 -14.31 -1.26
CA LYS A 281 18.61 -14.35 -0.91
C LYS A 281 19.53 -14.63 -2.11
N ASN A 282 18.99 -15.15 -3.21
CA ASN A 282 19.71 -15.49 -4.43
C ASN A 282 19.56 -14.40 -5.51
N GLY A 283 18.90 -13.28 -5.21
CA GLY A 283 18.68 -12.22 -6.19
C GLY A 283 17.52 -12.49 -7.15
N VAL A 284 16.63 -13.45 -6.84
CA VAL A 284 15.48 -13.78 -7.68
C VAL A 284 14.25 -13.01 -7.23
N VAL A 285 13.63 -12.28 -8.16
CA VAL A 285 12.33 -11.63 -7.99
C VAL A 285 11.28 -12.46 -8.71
N VAL A 286 10.44 -13.15 -7.92
CA VAL A 286 9.35 -13.97 -8.45
C VAL A 286 8.09 -13.13 -8.59
N VAL A 287 7.52 -13.08 -9.79
CA VAL A 287 6.25 -12.40 -10.07
C VAL A 287 5.15 -13.44 -10.26
N LYS A 288 4.05 -13.23 -9.54
CA LYS A 288 2.88 -14.12 -9.51
C LYS A 288 1.64 -13.27 -9.22
N TYR A 289 0.46 -13.88 -9.38
CA TYR A 289 -0.79 -13.24 -9.04
C TYR A 289 -1.82 -14.24 -8.50
N LYS A 290 -2.89 -13.73 -7.92
CA LYS A 290 -4.10 -14.48 -7.56
C LYS A 290 -5.31 -13.92 -8.33
N GLU A 291 -6.18 -14.80 -8.79
CA GLU A 291 -7.46 -14.43 -9.43
C GLU A 291 -8.53 -14.01 -8.41
#